data_AF-A0A2H0AEP6-F1
#
_entry.id   AF-A0A2H0AEP6-F1
#
_cell.length_a   1.000
_cell.length_b   1.000
_cell.length_c   1.000
_cell.angle_alpha   90.00
_cell.angle_beta   90.00
_cell.angle_gamma   90.00
#
_symmetry.space_group_name_H-M   'P 1'
#
loop_
_entity.id
_entity.type
_entity.pdbx_description
1 polymer ?
#
loop_
_entity_poly.entity_id
_entity_poly.type
_entity_poly.pdbx_seq_one_letter_code
_entity_poly.pdbx_strand_id
1 'polypeptide(L)'
;MTTRTFTCLCCRRKLPVNPRIKDQRFCGQAVCQRDRKRRWQQAKMTTDPDYRNNQRDAQKTWRERNPDYWRKRAAKRAPPPRPTGSVTAPAVKMDTLSEYFNAETVKYIIVSIDARGRKMDALPVRIVPLSTG
;
A
#
# COMPACT_ATOMS: atom_id res chain seq x y z
N MET A 1 -25.77 38.54 -14.77
CA MET A 1 -24.35 38.61 -14.33
C MET A 1 -23.61 37.42 -14.93
N THR A 2 -22.78 37.64 -15.94
CA THR A 2 -22.03 36.57 -16.63
C THR A 2 -20.86 36.14 -15.75
N THR A 3 -20.89 34.91 -15.23
CA THR A 3 -19.78 34.36 -14.45
C THR A 3 -18.63 33.99 -15.37
N ARG A 4 -17.46 34.63 -15.20
CA ARG A 4 -16.24 34.28 -15.93
C ARG A 4 -15.88 32.83 -15.64
N THR A 5 -15.63 32.03 -16.68
CA THR A 5 -15.22 30.62 -16.54
C THR A 5 -13.79 30.41 -16.98
N PHE A 6 -13.13 29.38 -16.45
CA PHE A 6 -11.80 28.93 -16.87
C PHE A 6 -11.78 27.41 -17.06
N THR A 7 -10.80 26.91 -17.81
CA THR A 7 -10.58 25.48 -18.01
C THR A 7 -9.39 25.01 -17.18
N CYS A 8 -9.59 24.02 -16.31
CA CYS A 8 -8.52 23.48 -15.48
C CYS A 8 -7.45 22.75 -16.34
N LEU A 9 -6.17 23.07 -16.15
CA LEU A 9 -5.07 22.43 -16.90
C LEU A 9 -4.80 20.96 -16.52
N CYS A 10 -5.31 20.50 -15.39
CA CYS A 10 -5.17 19.11 -14.94
C CYS A 10 -6.37 18.26 -15.37
N CYS A 11 -7.58 18.61 -14.92
CA CYS A 11 -8.78 17.80 -15.19
C CYS A 11 -9.64 18.26 -16.37
N ARG A 12 -9.24 19.33 -17.08
CA ARG A 12 -9.91 19.88 -18.28
C ARG A 12 -11.38 20.29 -18.12
N ARG A 13 -11.93 20.29 -16.91
CA ARG A 13 -13.28 20.80 -16.61
C ARG A 13 -13.34 22.33 -16.72
N LYS A 14 -14.43 22.84 -17.32
CA LYS A 14 -14.80 24.26 -17.30
C LYS A 14 -15.50 24.59 -15.97
N LEU A 15 -15.00 25.58 -15.26
CA LEU A 15 -15.45 25.94 -13.92
C LEU A 15 -15.54 27.47 -13.77
N PRO A 16 -16.38 28.00 -12.88
CA PRO A 16 -16.39 29.42 -12.57
C PRO A 16 -15.05 29.84 -11.96
N VAL A 17 -14.55 31.00 -12.39
CA VAL A 17 -13.33 31.60 -11.85
C VAL A 17 -13.61 32.11 -10.43
N ASN A 18 -12.71 31.81 -9.51
CA ASN A 18 -12.68 32.43 -8.19
C ASN A 18 -12.22 33.89 -8.35
N PRO A 19 -13.05 34.90 -8.03
CA PRO A 19 -12.71 36.31 -8.22
C PRO A 19 -11.44 36.75 -7.49
N ARG A 20 -11.05 36.05 -6.42
CA ARG A 20 -9.84 36.36 -5.64
C ARG A 20 -8.55 35.91 -6.33
N ILE A 21 -8.64 35.10 -7.39
CA ILE A 21 -7.50 34.51 -8.10
C ILE A 21 -7.45 35.08 -9.51
N LYS A 22 -6.51 35.99 -9.77
CA LYS A 22 -6.37 36.68 -11.07
C LYS A 22 -6.13 35.69 -12.22
N ASP A 23 -5.18 34.77 -12.03
CA ASP A 23 -4.72 33.82 -13.05
C ASP A 23 -5.03 32.35 -12.67
N GLN A 24 -6.32 32.06 -12.48
CA GLN A 24 -6.72 30.71 -12.08
C GLN A 24 -6.52 29.70 -13.23
N ARG A 25 -5.53 28.83 -13.09
CA ARG A 25 -5.19 27.77 -14.06
C ARG A 25 -5.60 26.36 -13.62
N PHE A 26 -5.85 26.16 -12.33
CA PHE A 26 -6.21 24.87 -11.73
C PHE A 26 -7.44 25.04 -10.85
N CYS A 27 -8.30 24.02 -10.82
CA CYS A 27 -9.43 23.98 -9.91
C CYS A 27 -9.02 23.56 -8.49
N GLY A 28 -9.92 23.75 -7.52
CA GLY A 28 -9.67 23.44 -6.10
C GLY A 28 -9.55 21.94 -5.76
N GLN A 29 -9.76 21.04 -6.73
CA GLN A 29 -9.67 19.59 -6.50
C GLN A 29 -8.25 19.20 -6.05
N ALA A 30 -8.16 18.33 -5.04
CA ALA A 30 -6.88 17.95 -4.43
C ALA A 30 -5.88 17.37 -5.45
N VAL A 31 -6.37 16.58 -6.40
CA VAL A 31 -5.54 16.03 -7.51
C VAL A 31 -4.97 17.15 -8.38
N CYS A 32 -5.79 18.13 -8.76
CA CYS A 32 -5.37 19.25 -9.60
C CYS A 32 -4.41 20.21 -8.87
N GLN A 33 -4.59 20.39 -7.56
CA GLN A 33 -3.67 21.19 -6.74
C GLN A 33 -2.33 20.48 -6.52
N ARG A 34 -2.33 19.14 -6.38
CA ARG A 34 -1.10 18.34 -6.37
C ARG A 34 -0.33 18.49 -7.68
N ASP A 35 -1.01 18.38 -8.82
CA ASP A 35 -0.40 18.57 -10.15
C ASP A 35 0.17 19.99 -10.31
N ARG A 36 -0.58 21.02 -9.91
CA ARG A 36 -0.09 22.41 -9.90
C ARG A 36 1.22 22.55 -9.12
N LYS A 37 1.25 22.06 -7.88
CA LYS A 37 2.45 22.13 -7.01
C LYS A 37 3.62 21.36 -7.62
N ARG A 38 3.36 20.19 -8.20
CA ARG A 38 4.38 19.38 -8.89
C ARG A 38 5.01 20.13 -10.05
N ARG A 39 4.20 20.73 -10.94
CA ARG A 39 4.71 21.51 -12.08
C ARG A 39 5.52 22.72 -11.64
N TRP A 40 5.05 23.43 -10.62
CA TRP A 40 5.79 24.56 -10.04
C TRP A 40 7.14 24.11 -9.47
N GLN A 41 7.16 23.00 -8.72
CA GLN A 41 8.39 22.46 -8.16
C GLN A 41 9.36 22.02 -9.25
N GLN A 42 8.89 21.35 -10.29
CA GLN A 42 9.72 20.95 -11.45
C GLN A 42 10.33 22.18 -12.13
N ALA A 43 9.51 23.21 -12.42
CA ALA A 43 10.01 24.45 -13.00
C ALA A 43 11.08 25.09 -12.12
N LYS A 44 10.84 25.21 -10.80
CA LYS A 44 11.82 25.74 -9.87
C LYS A 44 13.12 24.93 -9.80
N MET A 45 13.03 23.60 -9.77
CA MET A 45 14.22 22.75 -9.77
C MET A 45 15.09 22.93 -11.02
N THR A 46 14.49 23.31 -12.16
CA THR A 46 15.21 23.56 -13.42
C THR A 46 15.76 24.99 -13.48
N THR A 47 14.97 25.99 -13.09
CA THR A 47 15.30 27.41 -13.33
C THR A 47 16.06 28.07 -12.18
N ASP A 48 16.02 27.50 -10.98
CA ASP A 48 16.49 28.12 -9.74
C ASP A 48 17.57 27.22 -9.08
N PRO A 49 18.86 27.44 -9.40
CA PRO A 49 19.96 26.64 -8.88
C PRO A 49 20.08 26.69 -7.35
N ASP A 50 19.80 27.86 -6.75
CA ASP A 50 19.86 28.06 -5.31
C ASP A 50 18.77 27.27 -4.60
N TYR A 51 17.54 27.30 -5.14
CA TYR A 51 16.46 26.46 -4.64
C TYR A 51 16.83 24.97 -4.66
N ARG A 52 17.44 24.50 -5.76
CA ARG A 52 17.89 23.12 -5.90
C ARG A 52 18.99 22.75 -4.90
N ASN A 53 19.98 23.62 -4.72
CA ASN A 53 21.09 23.41 -3.79
C ASN A 53 20.60 23.39 -2.34
N ASN A 54 19.80 24.37 -1.95
CA ASN A 54 19.20 24.43 -0.61
C ASN A 54 18.36 23.18 -0.30
N GLN A 55 17.59 22.68 -1.28
CA GLN A 55 16.80 21.46 -1.10
C GLN A 55 17.70 20.23 -0.87
N ARG A 56 18.82 20.11 -1.58
CA ARG A 56 19.81 19.04 -1.39
C ARG A 56 20.45 19.14 0.00
N ASP A 57 20.87 20.33 0.40
CA ASP A 57 21.62 20.54 1.64
C ASP A 57 20.70 20.34 2.86
N ALA A 58 19.44 20.77 2.77
CA ALA A 58 18.41 20.47 3.77
C ALA A 58 18.16 18.97 3.91
N GLN A 59 18.09 18.22 2.79
CA GLN A 59 17.94 16.76 2.83
C GLN A 59 19.15 16.07 3.45
N LYS A 60 20.37 16.52 3.10
CA LYS A 60 21.62 16.00 3.69
C LYS A 60 21.63 16.22 5.20
N THR A 61 21.42 17.46 5.64
CA THR A 61 21.36 17.84 7.04
C THR A 61 20.30 17.05 7.81
N TRP A 62 19.12 16.85 7.20
CA TRP A 62 18.06 16.07 7.83
C TRP A 62 18.45 14.60 8.02
N ARG A 63 19.10 13.97 7.02
CA ARG A 63 19.56 12.57 7.13
C ARG A 63 20.64 12.41 8.19
N GLU A 64 21.60 13.34 8.24
CA GLU A 64 22.67 13.35 9.25
C GLU A 64 22.10 13.47 10.67
N ARG A 65 21.06 14.30 10.86
CA ARG A 65 20.35 14.44 12.14
C ARG A 65 19.44 13.26 12.48
N ASN A 66 19.04 12.45 11.51
CA ASN A 66 18.05 11.38 11.67
C ASN A 66 18.51 10.03 11.08
N PRO A 67 19.68 9.50 11.48
CA PRO A 67 20.25 8.29 10.87
C PRO A 67 19.35 7.06 11.05
N ASP A 68 18.64 6.96 12.18
CA ASP A 68 17.76 5.82 12.49
C ASP A 68 16.33 5.95 12.00
N TYR A 69 15.99 7.04 11.29
CA TYR A 69 14.59 7.31 10.91
C TYR A 69 13.97 6.14 10.15
N TRP A 70 14.69 5.60 9.16
CA TRP A 70 14.19 4.50 8.34
C TRP A 70 14.06 3.19 9.13
N ARG A 71 15.01 2.89 10.04
CA ARG A 71 14.91 1.73 10.94
C ARG A 71 13.68 1.84 11.83
N LYS A 72 13.47 3.00 12.46
CA LYS A 72 12.30 3.28 13.32
C LYS A 72 11.00 3.19 12.53
N ARG A 73 10.97 3.72 11.31
CA ARG A 73 9.79 3.65 10.43
C ARG A 73 9.50 2.22 9.97
N ALA A 74 10.53 1.43 9.65
CA ALA A 74 10.40 0.03 9.27
C ALA A 74 9.89 -0.82 10.44
N ALA A 75 10.45 -0.66 11.63
CA ALA A 75 10.01 -1.35 12.84
C ALA A 75 8.53 -1.09 13.16
N LYS A 76 8.04 0.16 13.01
CA LYS A 76 6.61 0.49 13.18
C LYS A 76 5.69 -0.17 12.16
N ARG A 77 6.19 -0.53 10.99
CA ARG A 77 5.43 -1.19 9.92
C ARG A 77 5.70 -2.68 9.87
N ALA A 78 6.59 -3.19 10.72
CA ALA A 78 6.91 -4.59 10.77
C ALA A 78 5.64 -5.36 11.15
N PRO A 79 5.32 -6.47 10.47
CA PRO A 79 4.31 -7.38 10.97
C PRO A 79 4.72 -7.85 12.37
N PRO A 80 3.75 -8.24 13.22
CA PRO A 80 4.07 -8.76 14.54
C PRO A 80 5.09 -9.90 14.41
N PRO A 81 6.04 -10.02 15.37
CA PRO A 81 6.99 -11.12 15.36
C PRO A 81 6.21 -12.43 15.26
N ARG A 82 6.68 -13.35 14.41
CA ARG A 82 6.11 -14.69 14.34
C ARG A 82 6.14 -15.25 15.76
N PRO A 83 5.00 -15.75 16.31
CA PRO A 83 4.97 -16.21 17.69
C PRO A 83 6.07 -17.27 17.89
N THR A 84 7.03 -16.94 18.75
CA THR A 84 8.07 -17.84 19.24
C THR A 84 7.37 -18.86 20.13
N GLY A 85 6.85 -19.91 19.49
CA GLY A 85 6.00 -20.91 20.13
C GLY A 85 5.14 -21.76 19.20
N SER A 86 5.08 -21.53 17.88
CA SER A 86 4.33 -22.42 16.97
C SER A 86 5.15 -23.68 16.58
N VAL A 87 5.72 -24.37 17.58
CA VAL A 87 6.24 -25.72 17.45
C VAL A 87 5.42 -26.64 18.36
N THR A 88 4.10 -26.69 18.15
CA THR A 88 3.23 -27.76 18.70
C THR A 88 2.03 -28.04 17.81
N ALA A 89 2.11 -27.70 16.54
CA ALA A 89 1.39 -28.44 15.52
C ALA A 89 2.43 -28.75 14.44
N PRO A 90 2.67 -30.01 14.06
CA PRO A 90 3.48 -30.26 12.89
C PRO A 90 2.84 -29.46 11.76
N ALA A 91 3.60 -28.55 11.15
CA ALA A 91 3.25 -28.07 9.84
C ALA A 91 3.35 -29.28 8.93
N VAL A 92 2.25 -30.04 8.83
CA VAL A 92 2.12 -31.22 8.00
C VAL A 92 2.35 -30.74 6.57
N LYS A 93 3.52 -31.03 6.03
CA LYS A 93 3.81 -30.83 4.60
C LYS A 93 2.92 -31.79 3.83
N MET A 94 2.59 -31.43 2.59
CA MET A 94 1.72 -32.22 1.71
C MET A 94 2.11 -33.71 1.65
N ASP A 95 3.40 -34.02 1.83
CA ASP A 95 4.02 -35.34 1.72
C ASP A 95 3.55 -36.35 2.80
N THR A 96 3.03 -35.89 3.94
CA THR A 96 2.48 -36.77 5.01
C THR A 96 0.96 -36.94 4.92
N LEU A 97 0.30 -36.38 3.89
CA LEU A 97 -1.11 -36.68 3.60
C LEU A 97 -1.31 -38.11 3.05
N SER A 98 -0.22 -38.77 2.64
CA SER A 98 -0.22 -40.16 2.19
C SER A 98 -0.86 -41.09 3.24
N GLU A 99 -0.64 -40.82 4.53
CA GLU A 99 -1.20 -41.59 5.65
C GLU A 99 -2.72 -41.42 5.82
N TYR A 100 -3.31 -40.36 5.27
CA TYR A 100 -4.75 -40.07 5.35
C TYR A 100 -5.50 -40.44 4.06
N PHE A 101 -4.83 -40.33 2.91
CA PHE A 101 -5.29 -40.79 1.60
C PHE A 101 -4.71 -42.17 1.27
N ASN A 102 -4.71 -43.08 2.24
CA ASN A 102 -4.39 -44.48 1.97
C ASN A 102 -5.45 -45.07 1.04
N ALA A 103 -5.11 -46.12 0.28
CA ALA A 103 -5.98 -46.74 -0.71
C ALA A 103 -7.33 -47.27 -0.16
N GLU A 104 -7.50 -47.31 1.16
CA GLU A 104 -8.70 -47.76 1.87
C GLU A 104 -9.75 -46.65 2.10
N THR A 105 -9.34 -45.37 2.13
CA THR A 105 -10.23 -44.23 2.37
C THR A 105 -10.76 -43.65 1.05
N VAL A 106 -11.83 -44.26 0.51
CA VAL A 106 -12.41 -43.90 -0.79
C VAL A 106 -13.15 -42.54 -0.76
N LYS A 107 -13.58 -42.05 0.41
CA LYS A 107 -14.34 -40.79 0.53
C LYS A 107 -13.83 -39.90 1.67
N TYR A 108 -13.77 -38.60 1.42
CA TYR A 108 -13.40 -37.59 2.42
C TYR A 108 -14.25 -36.32 2.28
N ILE A 109 -14.42 -35.59 3.38
CA ILE A 109 -15.08 -34.27 3.40
C ILE A 109 -14.03 -33.20 3.69
N ILE A 110 -14.08 -32.11 2.90
CA ILE A 110 -13.28 -30.89 3.06
C ILE A 110 -14.15 -29.88 3.83
N VAL A 111 -13.73 -29.52 5.05
CA VAL A 111 -14.41 -28.50 5.86
C VAL A 111 -13.52 -27.26 5.96
N SER A 112 -14.06 -26.09 5.58
CA SER A 112 -13.37 -24.80 5.72
C SER A 112 -13.26 -24.41 7.20
N ILE A 113 -12.07 -24.03 7.65
CA ILE A 113 -11.87 -23.50 9.01
C ILE A 113 -11.90 -21.97 8.97
N ASP A 114 -12.66 -21.33 9.86
CA ASP A 114 -12.77 -19.88 9.93
C ASP A 114 -11.43 -19.23 10.26
N ALA A 115 -11.02 -18.36 9.35
CA ALA A 115 -9.63 -17.95 9.22
C ALA A 115 -9.29 -16.73 10.08
N ARG A 116 -8.84 -16.98 11.31
CA ARG A 116 -8.02 -16.02 12.06
C ARG A 116 -6.56 -16.24 11.69
N GLY A 117 -6.04 -15.41 10.78
CA GLY A 117 -4.63 -15.43 10.36
C GLY A 117 -4.37 -15.87 8.91
N ARG A 118 -5.20 -15.45 7.95
CA ARG A 118 -5.00 -15.77 6.52
C ARG A 118 -3.66 -15.25 5.99
N LYS A 119 -2.94 -16.11 5.28
CA LYS A 119 -2.04 -15.73 4.18
C LYS A 119 -2.90 -15.73 2.89
N MET A 120 -2.74 -14.73 2.02
CA MET A 120 -3.70 -14.46 0.91
C MET A 120 -3.81 -15.58 -0.14
N ASP A 121 -2.92 -16.57 -0.12
CA ASP A 121 -2.73 -17.61 -1.13
C ASP A 121 -3.08 -19.04 -0.66
N ALA A 122 -3.52 -19.23 0.59
CA ALA A 122 -3.81 -20.55 1.14
C ALA A 122 -5.14 -20.59 1.91
N LEU A 123 -6.02 -21.53 1.52
CA LEU A 123 -7.27 -21.82 2.21
C LEU A 123 -7.04 -22.93 3.25
N PRO A 124 -7.18 -22.64 4.56
CA PRO A 124 -7.08 -23.68 5.58
C PRO A 124 -8.32 -24.59 5.55
N VAL A 125 -8.09 -25.88 5.40
CA VAL A 125 -9.13 -26.92 5.31
C VAL A 125 -8.81 -28.03 6.30
N ARG A 126 -9.84 -28.56 6.95
CA ARG A 126 -9.79 -29.85 7.67
C ARG A 126 -10.29 -30.95 6.74
N ILE A 127 -9.49 -32.02 6.57
CA ILE A 127 -9.89 -33.23 5.86
C ILE A 127 -10.40 -34.25 6.87
N VAL A 128 -11.58 -34.82 6.64
CA VAL A 128 -12.16 -35.88 7.47
C VAL A 128 -12.38 -37.11 6.59
N PRO A 129 -11.67 -38.23 6.83
CA PRO A 129 -11.90 -39.47 6.09
C PRO A 129 -13.23 -40.11 6.53
N LEU A 130 -13.97 -40.65 5.56
CA LEU A 130 -15.16 -41.47 5.81
C LEU A 130 -14.78 -42.93 5.52
N SER A 131 -14.77 -43.77 6.55
CA SER A 131 -14.62 -45.22 6.34
C SER A 131 -15.86 -45.77 5.66
N THR A 132 -15.68 -46.40 4.51
CA THR A 132 -16.72 -47.24 3.89
C THR A 132 -16.80 -48.55 4.68
N GLY A 133 -17.76 -48.62 5.60
CA GLY A 133 -18.33 -49.89 6.05
C GLY A 133 -19.40 -50.35 5.09
#